data_AF-A0A7R9MW36-F1
#
_entry.id   AF-A0A7R9MW36-F1
#
_cell.length_a   1.000
_cell.length_b   1.000
_cell.length_c   1.000
_cell.angle_alpha   90.00
_cell.angle_beta   90.00
_cell.angle_gamma   90.00
#
_symmetry.space_group_name_H-M   'P 1'
#
loop_
_entity.id
_entity.type
_entity.pdbx_description
1 polymer ?
#
loop_
_entity_poly.entity_id
_entity_poly.type
_entity_poly.pdbx_seq_one_letter_code
_entity_poly.pdbx_strand_id
1 'polypeptide(L)' 'MEVFCQRLDDEFNAQVVITAPSVPYKVKIKGEKNIKALGSEELIVTNASKLPNVSIISEYFEPMVTGTVIT' A
#
# COMPACT_ATOMS: atom_id res chain seq x y z
N MET A 1 14.95 -1.91 14.48
CA MET A 1 13.68 -1.29 14.89
C MET A 1 13.68 -1.03 16.39
N GLU A 2 14.08 -2.00 17.20
CA GLU A 2 14.11 -1.89 18.68
C GLU A 2 14.85 -0.65 19.21
N VAL A 3 16.08 -0.39 18.77
CA VAL A 3 16.85 0.79 19.22
C VAL A 3 16.17 2.11 18.87
N PHE A 4 15.45 2.18 17.74
CA PHE A 4 14.71 3.38 17.35
C PHE A 4 13.45 3.58 18.19
N CYS A 5 12.75 2.49 18.51
CA CYS A 5 11.57 2.53 19.38
C CYS A 5 11.96 2.93 20.82
N GLN A 6 13.06 2.41 21.34
CA GLN A 6 13.58 2.77 22.67
C GLN A 6 13.92 4.26 22.76
N ARG A 7 14.65 4.80 21.79
CA ARG A 7 14.99 6.24 21.77
C ARG A 7 13.77 7.15 21.66
N LEU A 8 12.72 6.73 20.95
CA LEU A 8 11.47 7.50 20.84
C LEU A 8 10.68 7.55 22.16
N ASP A 9 10.69 6.45 22.92
CA ASP A 9 10.06 6.37 24.23
C ASP A 9 10.83 7.21 25.26
N ASP A 10 12.16 7.04 25.31
CA ASP A 10 13.04 7.75 26.26
C ASP A 10 13.16 9.26 25.99
N GLU A 11 13.31 9.67 24.71
CA GLU A 11 13.56 11.09 24.37
C GLU A 11 12.27 11.90 24.14
N PHE A 12 11.18 11.25 23.70
CA PHE A 12 9.95 11.95 23.26
C PHE A 12 8.69 11.50 24.00
N ASN A 13 8.78 10.59 24.98
CA ASN A 13 7.66 10.07 25.78
C ASN A 13 6.49 9.57 24.90
N ALA A 14 6.82 9.10 23.69
CA ALA A 14 5.87 8.68 22.67
C ALA A 14 5.77 7.16 22.66
N GLN A 15 4.64 6.63 23.14
CA GLN A 15 4.38 5.20 23.10
C GLN A 15 4.23 4.74 21.64
N VAL A 16 5.27 4.11 21.10
CA VAL A 16 5.30 3.68 19.69
C VAL A 16 4.55 2.36 19.51
N VAL A 17 3.46 2.39 18.74
CA VAL A 17 2.78 1.19 18.27
C VAL A 17 3.39 0.78 16.93
N ILE A 18 4.10 -0.34 16.93
CA ILE A 18 4.67 -0.91 15.71
C ILE A 18 3.60 -1.75 15.03
N THR A 19 3.09 -1.28 13.88
CA THR A 19 2.20 -2.07 13.02
C THR A 19 2.95 -2.61 11.81
N ALA A 20 2.45 -3.69 11.21
CA ALA A 20 3.00 -4.19 9.96
C ALA A 20 2.95 -3.11 8.86
N PRO A 21 3.98 -3.01 7.99
CA PRO A 21 3.96 -2.10 6.86
C PRO A 21 2.84 -2.52 5.89
N SER A 22 2.13 -1.52 5.34
CA SER A 22 1.10 -1.77 4.33
C SER A 22 1.71 -1.92 2.94
N VAL A 23 1.16 -2.84 2.14
CA VAL A 23 1.59 -3.11 0.77
C VAL A 23 0.77 -2.26 -0.22
N PRO A 24 1.40 -1.50 -1.13
CA PRO A 24 0.68 -0.81 -2.20
C PRO A 24 0.22 -1.81 -3.26
N TYR A 25 -1.07 -1.84 -3.57
CA TYR A 25 -1.63 -2.64 -4.65
C TYR A 25 -1.94 -1.76 -5.85
N LYS A 26 -1.59 -2.21 -7.04
CA LYS A 26 -2.05 -1.56 -8.28
C LYS A 26 -3.29 -2.30 -8.78
N VAL A 27 -4.35 -1.58 -9.06
CA VAL A 27 -5.60 -2.13 -9.61
C VAL A 27 -5.83 -1.62 -11.02
N LYS A 28 -6.26 -2.50 -11.92
CA LYS A 28 -6.68 -2.15 -13.29
C LYS A 28 -8.19 -2.05 -13.36
N ILE A 29 -8.70 -0.93 -13.85
CA ILE A 29 -10.14 -0.63 -13.87
C ILE A 29 -10.75 -1.01 -15.22
N LYS A 30 -11.95 -1.60 -15.20
CA LYS A 30 -12.72 -1.97 -16.39
C LYS A 30 -13.85 -0.96 -16.64
N GLY A 31 -13.91 -0.48 -17.90
CA GLY A 31 -15.02 0.32 -18.43
C GLY A 31 -14.68 1.80 -18.70
N GLU A 32 -14.92 2.25 -19.94
CA GLU A 32 -14.64 3.62 -20.40
C GLU A 32 -15.27 4.73 -19.54
N LYS A 33 -16.45 4.47 -18.95
CA LYS A 33 -17.13 5.42 -18.06
C LYS A 33 -16.37 5.65 -16.75
N ASN A 34 -15.76 4.60 -16.19
CA ASN A 34 -14.99 4.68 -14.95
C ASN A 34 -13.58 5.22 -15.20
N ILE A 35 -12.96 4.89 -16.33
CA ILE A 35 -11.66 5.44 -16.74
C ILE A 35 -11.73 6.96 -16.94
N LYS A 36 -12.84 7.48 -17.52
CA LYS A 36 -13.08 8.92 -17.63
C LYS A 36 -13.37 9.59 -16.29
N ALA A 37 -13.98 8.89 -15.33
CA ALA A 37 -14.31 9.44 -14.01
C ALA A 37 -13.10 9.47 -13.06
N LEU A 38 -12.23 8.45 -13.10
CA LEU A 38 -11.01 8.40 -12.29
C LEU A 38 -9.79 9.02 -12.98
N GLY A 39 -9.87 9.32 -14.27
CA GLY A 39 -8.80 9.96 -15.04
C GLY A 39 -7.61 9.05 -15.38
N SER A 40 -7.60 7.79 -14.94
CA SER A 40 -6.53 6.82 -15.23
C SER A 40 -7.04 5.38 -15.20
N GLU A 41 -6.49 4.52 -16.06
CA GLU A 41 -6.83 3.09 -16.15
C GLU A 41 -6.21 2.26 -15.00
N GLU A 42 -5.11 2.77 -14.45
CA GLU A 42 -4.38 2.16 -13.33
C GLU A 42 -4.49 3.05 -12.08
N LEU A 43 -4.85 2.45 -10.95
CA LEU A 43 -4.89 3.13 -9.65
C LEU A 43 -3.96 2.41 -8.67
N ILE A 44 -3.10 3.16 -8.00
CA ILE A 44 -2.26 2.64 -6.90
C ILE A 44 -2.99 2.90 -5.59
N VAL A 45 -3.38 1.83 -4.90
CA VAL A 45 -4.11 1.86 -3.65
C VAL A 45 -3.19 1.39 -2.52
N THR A 46 -2.85 2.31 -1.62
CA THR A 46 -2.05 2.02 -0.42
C THR A 46 -2.90 1.60 0.77
N ASN A 47 -4.22 1.84 0.72
CA ASN A 47 -5.13 1.57 1.82
C ASN A 47 -6.36 0.82 1.31
N ALA A 48 -6.64 -0.36 1.89
CA ALA A 48 -7.75 -1.23 1.52
C ALA A 48 -9.13 -0.52 1.56
N SER A 49 -9.31 0.50 2.41
CA SER A 49 -10.58 1.23 2.51
C SER A 49 -10.82 2.19 1.33
N LYS A 50 -9.77 2.56 0.59
CA LYS A 50 -9.86 3.42 -0.60
C LYS A 50 -10.00 2.63 -1.89
N LEU A 51 -10.22 1.32 -1.79
CA LEU A 51 -10.33 0.42 -2.94
C LEU A 51 -11.70 0.65 -3.60
N PRO A 52 -11.75 0.89 -4.92
CA PRO A 52 -13.01 1.11 -5.61
C PRO A 52 -13.84 -0.19 -5.68
N ASN A 53 -15.10 -0.09 -6.11
CA ASN A 53 -16.00 -1.23 -6.12
C ASN A 53 -15.41 -2.44 -6.86
N VAL A 54 -15.44 -3.63 -6.26
CA VAL A 54 -14.92 -4.89 -6.86
C VAL A 54 -15.46 -5.16 -8.25
N SER A 55 -16.67 -4.70 -8.58
CA SER A 55 -17.28 -4.88 -9.89
C SER A 55 -16.64 -4.04 -11.00
N ILE A 56 -15.84 -3.02 -10.66
CA ILE A 56 -15.10 -2.20 -11.62
C ILE A 56 -13.65 -2.63 -11.78
N ILE A 57 -13.17 -3.57 -10.97
CA ILE A 57 -11.76 -3.99 -10.97
C ILE A 57 -11.61 -5.23 -11.85
N SER A 58 -10.64 -5.18 -12.77
CA SER A 58 -10.30 -6.29 -13.66
C SER A 58 -9.22 -7.17 -13.07
N GLU A 59 -8.14 -6.56 -12.59
CA GLU A 59 -6.92 -7.25 -12.15
C GLU A 59 -6.27 -6.50 -10.98
N TYR A 60 -5.61 -7.27 -10.11
CA TYR A 60 -4.82 -6.78 -8.98
C TYR A 60 -3.36 -7.14 -9.20
N PHE A 61 -2.48 -6.17 -9.01
CA PHE A 61 -1.03 -6.32 -9.15
C PHE A 61 -0.36 -6.01 -7.81
N GLU A 62 0.43 -6.98 -7.34
CA GLU A 62 1.27 -6.86 -6.15
C GLU A 62 2.69 -6.39 -6.53
N PRO A 63 3.39 -5.71 -5.61
CA PRO A 63 4.76 -5.31 -5.86
C PRO A 63 5.68 -6.55 -5.77
N MET A 64 6.23 -6.97 -6.90
CA MET A 64 7.28 -7.97 -6.94
C MET A 64 8.68 -7.33 -6.98
N VAL A 65 9.61 -7.90 -6.22
CA VAL A 65 11.00 -7.46 -6.13
C VAL A 65 11.95 -8.65 -6.28
N THR A 66 12.97 -8.49 -7.11
CA THR A 66 14.06 -9.47 -7.24
C THR A 66 15.12 -9.16 -6.19
N GLY A 67 15.22 -10.01 -5.17
CA GLY A 67 16.25 -9.93 -4.14
C GLY A 67 17.38 -10.92 -4.39
N THR A 68 18.63 -10.47 -4.21
CA THR A 68 19.79 -11.36 -4.18
C THR A 68 20.19 -11.59 -2.73
N VAL A 69 20.10 -12.83 -2.26
CA VAL A 69 20.57 -13.22 -0.92
C VAL A 69 22.06 -13.54 -1.02
N ILE A 70 22.88 -12.82 -0.26
CA ILE A 70 24.31 -13.13 -0.08
C ILE A 70 24.44 -13.83 1.26
N THR A 71 24.96 -15.05 1.23
CA THR A 71 25.24 -15.87 2.43
C THR A 71 26.69 -15.67 2.86
#